data_AF-A0A1X0S5B7-F1
#
_entry.id   AF-A0A1X0S5B7-F1
#
_cell.length_a   1.000
_cell.length_b   1.000
_cell.length_c   1.000
_cell.angle_alpha   90.00
_cell.angle_beta   90.00
_cell.angle_gamma   90.00
#
_symmetry.space_group_name_H-M   'P 1'
#
loop_
_entity.id
_entity.type
_entity.pdbx_description
1 polymer ?
#
loop_
_entity_poly.entity_id
_entity_poly.type
_entity_poly.pdbx_seq_one_letter_code
_entity_poly.pdbx_strand_id
1 'polypeptide(L)'
;VDPGISTIFTAVDSTEHERVRTTSLEECYHLCGYNLATRRRKEHQECHLDKFKYIGELLTLKTANLAAFLLAASTRPQGYQRIHNHYRQDKWCIALLHDFKAYINKQKRTQEIVKRLFDNSKKYGISSTAGAKHRTSLMERDQACLC
;
A
#
# COMPACT_ATOMS: atom_id res chain seq x y z
N VAL A 1 1.98 -12.14 -5.48
CA VAL A 1 2.04 -12.02 -4.01
C VAL A 1 2.61 -13.32 -3.53
N ASP A 2 3.66 -13.26 -2.71
CA ASP A 2 4.31 -14.46 -2.19
C ASP A 2 3.31 -15.20 -1.26
N PRO A 3 2.92 -16.45 -1.56
CA PRO A 3 1.89 -17.16 -0.80
C PRO A 3 2.26 -17.43 0.66
N GLY A 4 3.51 -17.21 1.07
CA GLY A 4 3.99 -17.47 2.43
C GLY A 4 3.76 -16.35 3.46
N ILE A 5 3.40 -15.13 3.06
CA ILE A 5 3.29 -13.99 3.99
C ILE A 5 1.84 -13.82 4.44
N SER A 6 1.53 -14.18 5.69
CA SER A 6 0.16 -14.05 6.26
C SER A 6 0.04 -12.94 7.30
N THR A 7 1.16 -12.51 7.90
CA THR A 7 1.21 -11.56 9.01
C THR A 7 2.23 -10.45 8.76
N ILE A 8 1.90 -9.25 9.22
CA ILE A 8 2.73 -8.06 9.14
C ILE A 8 2.95 -7.55 10.57
N PHE A 9 4.22 -7.38 10.95
CA PHE A 9 4.59 -6.77 12.23
C PHE A 9 4.24 -5.28 12.23
N THR A 10 3.49 -4.83 13.24
CA THR A 10 3.00 -3.45 13.32
C THR A 10 3.46 -2.67 14.55
N ALA A 11 3.83 -3.32 15.65
CA ALA A 11 4.46 -2.67 16.81
C ALA A 11 5.04 -3.71 17.77
N VAL A 12 5.93 -3.30 18.68
CA VAL A 12 6.38 -4.10 19.83
C VAL A 12 6.07 -3.32 21.10
N ASP A 13 5.32 -3.93 22.01
CA ASP A 13 4.96 -3.33 23.30
C ASP A 13 6.08 -3.57 24.32
N SER A 14 6.54 -2.52 24.99
CA SER A 14 7.60 -2.58 26.00
C SER A 14 7.06 -2.92 27.40
N THR A 15 6.28 -3.99 27.51
CA THR A 15 5.91 -4.59 28.81
C THR A 15 6.96 -5.65 29.20
N GLU A 16 7.00 -6.09 30.47
CA GLU A 16 7.91 -7.15 30.96
C GLU A 16 7.96 -8.38 30.06
N HIS A 17 6.89 -8.62 29.30
CA HIS A 17 6.87 -9.50 28.14
C HIS A 17 6.71 -8.64 26.88
N GLU A 18 7.71 -8.66 25.98
CA GLU A 18 7.70 -7.94 24.71
C GLU A 18 6.59 -8.48 23.79
N ARG A 19 5.38 -7.92 23.90
CA ARG A 19 4.25 -8.37 23.07
C ARG A 19 4.34 -7.70 21.71
N VAL A 20 4.64 -8.49 20.69
CA VAL A 20 4.64 -8.03 19.30
C VAL A 20 3.20 -7.95 18.79
N ARG A 21 2.78 -6.76 18.33
CA ARG A 21 1.52 -6.56 17.59
C ARG A 21 1.72 -6.91 16.13
N THR A 22 0.81 -7.72 15.61
CA THR A 22 0.77 -8.12 14.20
C THR A 22 -0.61 -7.83 13.62
N THR A 23 -0.68 -7.43 12.36
CA THR A 23 -1.93 -7.41 11.58
C THR A 23 -1.84 -8.44 10.46
N SER A 24 -2.97 -8.98 10.01
CA SER A 24 -2.94 -9.92 8.90
C SER A 24 -2.71 -9.18 7.58
N LEU A 25 -2.09 -9.86 6.61
CA LEU A 25 -1.94 -9.36 5.24
C LEU A 25 -3.31 -9.09 4.59
N GLU A 26 -4.33 -9.85 4.99
CA GLU A 26 -5.71 -9.70 4.53
C GLU A 26 -6.35 -8.40 5.03
N GLU A 27 -6.30 -8.11 6.34
CA GLU A 27 -6.79 -6.86 6.93
C GLU A 27 -6.14 -5.65 6.25
N CYS A 28 -4.84 -5.78 5.99
CA CYS A 28 -4.02 -4.90 5.20
C CYS A 28 -4.57 -4.60 3.78
N TYR A 29 -4.96 -5.64 3.03
CA TYR A 29 -5.50 -5.49 1.67
C TYR A 29 -6.91 -4.91 1.67
N HIS A 30 -7.73 -5.26 2.67
CA HIS A 30 -9.06 -4.69 2.85
C HIS A 30 -9.01 -3.18 3.11
N LEU A 31 -8.14 -2.73 4.02
CA LEU A 31 -7.99 -1.30 4.33
C LEU A 31 -7.45 -0.49 3.14
N CYS A 32 -6.58 -1.07 2.31
CA CYS A 32 -6.12 -0.43 1.08
C CYS A 32 -7.19 -0.37 -0.02
N GLY A 33 -8.31 -1.08 0.13
CA GLY A 33 -9.30 -1.23 -0.93
C GLY A 33 -8.81 -2.07 -2.11
N TYR A 34 -7.74 -2.84 -1.95
CA TYR A 34 -7.16 -3.65 -3.04
C TYR A 34 -8.13 -4.72 -3.54
N ASN A 35 -8.81 -5.40 -2.63
CA ASN A 35 -9.80 -6.44 -2.98
C ASN A 35 -10.97 -5.84 -3.77
N LEU A 36 -11.48 -4.68 -3.32
CA LEU A 36 -12.51 -3.93 -4.04
C LEU A 36 -12.03 -3.48 -5.42
N ALA A 37 -10.80 -3.01 -5.48
CA ALA A 37 -10.17 -2.54 -6.71
C ALA A 37 -10.00 -3.64 -7.75
N THR A 38 -9.57 -4.83 -7.31
CA THR A 38 -9.42 -6.01 -8.15
C THR A 38 -10.77 -6.53 -8.62
N ARG A 39 -11.77 -6.60 -7.72
CA ARG A 39 -13.14 -7.02 -8.07
C ARG A 39 -13.75 -6.12 -9.15
N ARG A 40 -13.70 -4.80 -8.97
CA ARG A 40 -14.25 -3.83 -9.94
C ARG A 40 -13.56 -3.88 -11.30
N ARG A 41 -12.23 -4.09 -11.33
CA ARG A 41 -11.50 -4.28 -12.59
C ARG A 41 -11.99 -5.52 -13.35
N LYS A 42 -12.22 -6.63 -12.64
CA LYS A 42 -12.75 -7.86 -13.21
C LYS A 42 -14.19 -7.68 -13.72
N GLU A 43 -15.08 -7.10 -12.90
CA GLU A 43 -16.46 -6.78 -13.30
C GLU A 43 -16.50 -5.89 -14.55
N HIS A 44 -15.62 -4.88 -14.64
CA HIS A 44 -15.50 -4.03 -15.82
C HIS A 44 -15.01 -4.78 -17.06
N GLN A 45 -14.03 -5.68 -16.90
CA GLN A 45 -13.56 -6.53 -18.00
C GLN A 45 -14.66 -7.45 -18.51
N GLU A 46 -15.43 -8.08 -17.61
CA GLU A 46 -16.54 -8.96 -17.96
C GLU A 46 -17.68 -8.19 -18.65
N CYS A 47 -18.04 -6.99 -18.16
CA CYS A 47 -19.07 -6.15 -18.75
C CYS A 47 -18.69 -5.61 -20.15
N HIS A 48 -17.39 -5.56 -20.47
CA HIS A 48 -16.86 -5.04 -21.73
C HIS A 48 -15.97 -6.04 -22.45
N LEU A 49 -16.33 -7.33 -22.34
CA LEU A 49 -15.53 -8.44 -22.85
C LEU A 49 -15.23 -8.32 -24.35
N ASP A 50 -16.23 -7.92 -25.14
CA ASP A 50 -16.11 -7.73 -26.59
C ASP A 50 -15.07 -6.66 -26.94
N LYS A 51 -15.10 -5.52 -26.24
CA LYS A 51 -14.14 -4.43 -26.43
C LYS A 51 -12.76 -4.86 -25.99
N PHE A 52 -12.64 -5.55 -24.86
CA PHE A 52 -11.35 -6.00 -24.33
C PHE A 52 -10.70 -7.03 -25.27
N LYS A 53 -11.50 -7.98 -25.78
CA LYS A 53 -11.07 -8.96 -26.78
C LYS A 53 -10.61 -8.28 -28.06
N TYR A 54 -11.41 -7.37 -28.60
CA TYR A 54 -11.07 -6.61 -29.81
C TYR A 54 -9.74 -5.86 -29.66
N ILE A 55 -9.53 -5.18 -28.52
CA ILE A 55 -8.27 -4.45 -28.26
C ILE A 55 -7.08 -5.41 -28.10
N GLY A 56 -7.27 -6.55 -27.43
CA GLY A 56 -6.22 -7.56 -27.25
C GLY A 56 -5.81 -8.29 -28.54
N GLU A 57 -6.72 -8.41 -29.49
CA GLU A 57 -6.49 -9.04 -30.80
C GLU A 57 -5.94 -8.05 -31.85
N LEU A 58 -5.85 -6.75 -31.55
CA LEU A 58 -5.29 -5.77 -32.47
C LEU A 58 -3.83 -6.06 -32.79
N LEU A 59 -3.52 -6.06 -34.08
CA LEU A 59 -2.14 -6.19 -34.55
C LEU A 59 -1.27 -5.06 -34.00
N THR A 60 -0.12 -5.42 -33.44
CA THR A 60 0.82 -4.45 -32.88
C THR A 60 1.56 -3.70 -33.98
N LEU A 61 1.69 -2.38 -33.82
CA LEU A 61 2.57 -1.56 -34.67
C LEU A 61 4.04 -1.71 -34.25
N LYS A 62 4.31 -2.23 -33.05
CA LYS A 62 5.67 -2.45 -32.53
C LYS A 62 6.16 -3.84 -32.97
N THR A 63 6.56 -3.95 -34.23
CA THR A 63 7.10 -5.17 -34.82
C THR A 63 8.23 -4.86 -35.80
N ALA A 64 9.23 -5.74 -35.88
CA ALA A 64 10.32 -5.64 -36.87
C ALA A 64 9.97 -6.27 -38.22
N ASN A 65 8.87 -7.03 -38.29
CA ASN A 65 8.40 -7.64 -39.52
C ASN A 65 7.58 -6.62 -40.33
N LEU A 66 8.09 -6.25 -41.51
CA LEU A 66 7.47 -5.27 -42.39
C LEU A 66 6.05 -5.67 -42.83
N ALA A 67 5.80 -6.94 -43.14
CA ALA A 67 4.48 -7.40 -43.57
C ALA A 67 3.45 -7.30 -42.42
N ALA A 68 3.85 -7.69 -41.21
CA ALA A 68 3.01 -7.53 -40.03
C ALA A 68 2.75 -6.05 -39.71
N PHE A 69 3.75 -5.19 -39.87
CA PHE A 69 3.61 -3.74 -39.71
C PHE A 69 2.63 -3.16 -40.72
N LEU A 70 2.77 -3.49 -42.01
CA LEU A 70 1.89 -2.99 -43.07
C LEU A 70 0.44 -3.45 -42.85
N LEU A 71 0.23 -4.69 -42.42
CA LEU A 71 -1.09 -5.20 -42.07
C LEU A 71 -1.68 -4.48 -40.86
N ALA A 72 -0.88 -4.22 -39.81
CA ALA A 72 -1.33 -3.42 -38.66
C ALA A 72 -1.65 -1.97 -39.07
N ALA A 73 -0.82 -1.36 -39.92
CA ALA A 73 -0.98 0.00 -40.37
C ALA A 73 -2.22 0.19 -41.26
N SER A 74 -2.63 -0.82 -42.03
CA SER A 74 -3.82 -0.76 -42.89
C SER A 74 -5.11 -1.07 -42.12
N THR A 75 -5.07 -1.95 -41.12
CA THR A 75 -6.26 -2.42 -40.38
C THR A 75 -6.61 -1.55 -39.18
N ARG A 76 -5.64 -0.99 -38.45
CA ARG A 76 -5.91 -0.17 -37.26
C ARG A 76 -6.69 1.12 -37.54
N PRO A 77 -6.44 1.87 -38.64
CA PRO A 77 -7.25 3.04 -38.98
C PRO A 77 -8.71 2.70 -39.24
N GLN A 78 -9.02 1.53 -39.82
CA GLN A 78 -10.40 1.08 -40.02
C GLN A 78 -11.13 0.88 -38.69
N GLY A 79 -10.39 0.47 -37.65
CA GLY A 79 -10.85 0.33 -36.28
C GLY A 79 -10.84 1.61 -35.45
N TYR A 80 -10.43 2.76 -36.01
CA TYR A 80 -10.11 3.97 -35.25
C TYR A 80 -11.21 4.37 -34.29
N GLN A 81 -12.46 4.42 -34.74
CA GLN A 81 -13.57 4.85 -33.88
C GLN A 81 -13.76 3.94 -32.67
N ARG A 82 -13.59 2.62 -32.83
CA ARG A 82 -13.71 1.64 -31.72
C ARG A 82 -12.55 1.79 -30.74
N ILE A 83 -11.32 1.93 -31.25
CA ILE A 83 -10.11 2.13 -30.45
C ILE A 83 -10.19 3.46 -29.69
N HIS A 84 -10.50 4.53 -30.40
CA HIS A 84 -10.67 5.86 -29.85
C HIS A 84 -11.73 5.87 -28.76
N ASN A 85 -12.89 5.26 -28.99
CA ASN A 85 -13.95 5.19 -27.98
C ASN A 85 -13.55 4.34 -26.76
N HIS A 86 -12.75 3.29 -26.91
CA HIS A 86 -12.27 2.48 -25.78
C HIS A 86 -11.43 3.32 -24.81
N TYR A 87 -10.52 4.15 -25.32
CA TYR A 87 -9.65 4.98 -24.50
C TYR A 87 -10.27 6.34 -24.13
N ARG A 88 -11.20 6.87 -24.94
CA ARG A 88 -11.88 8.15 -24.70
C ARG A 88 -13.08 8.02 -23.75
N GLN A 89 -13.73 6.87 -23.68
CA GLN A 89 -14.80 6.70 -22.68
C GLN A 89 -14.24 7.04 -21.30
N ASP A 90 -14.93 7.91 -20.55
CA ASP A 90 -14.59 8.46 -19.21
C ASP A 90 -14.10 7.41 -18.19
N LYS A 91 -14.26 6.13 -18.49
CA LYS A 91 -13.85 4.97 -17.71
C LYS A 91 -12.34 4.77 -17.59
N TRP A 92 -11.51 5.22 -18.54
CA TRP A 92 -10.05 5.16 -18.34
C TRP A 92 -9.58 6.20 -17.32
N CYS A 93 -10.18 7.39 -17.32
CA CYS A 93 -10.02 8.37 -16.24
C CYS A 93 -10.54 7.82 -14.92
N ILE A 94 -11.65 7.06 -14.89
CA ILE A 94 -12.12 6.39 -13.67
C ILE A 94 -11.12 5.32 -13.19
N ALA A 95 -10.52 4.54 -14.10
CA ALA A 95 -9.49 3.55 -13.76
C ALA A 95 -8.23 4.23 -13.20
N LEU A 96 -7.76 5.31 -13.82
CA LEU A 96 -6.64 6.11 -13.34
C LEU A 96 -6.94 6.81 -12.01
N LEU A 97 -8.14 7.39 -11.86
CA LEU A 97 -8.63 8.02 -10.64
C LEU A 97 -8.74 6.98 -9.52
N HIS A 98 -9.13 5.76 -9.85
CA HIS A 98 -9.25 4.67 -8.91
C HIS A 98 -7.88 4.09 -8.53
N ASP A 99 -6.94 3.94 -9.46
CA ASP A 99 -5.56 3.57 -9.17
C ASP A 99 -4.87 4.65 -8.34
N PHE A 100 -5.14 5.93 -8.62
CA PHE A 100 -4.69 7.06 -7.81
C PHE A 100 -5.34 7.07 -6.42
N LYS A 101 -6.63 6.71 -6.31
CA LYS A 101 -7.33 6.57 -5.03
C LYS A 101 -6.80 5.39 -4.23
N ALA A 102 -6.50 4.26 -4.87
CA ALA A 102 -5.85 3.10 -4.26
C ALA A 102 -4.43 3.45 -3.80
N TYR A 103 -3.69 4.22 -4.60
CA TYR A 103 -2.39 4.77 -4.23
C TYR A 103 -2.48 5.69 -3.00
N ILE A 104 -3.42 6.65 -2.98
CA ILE A 104 -3.69 7.50 -1.82
C ILE A 104 -4.03 6.66 -0.59
N ASN A 105 -4.88 5.64 -0.73
CA ASN A 105 -5.25 4.76 0.38
C ASN A 105 -4.05 3.95 0.88
N LYS A 106 -3.15 3.51 -0.02
CA LYS A 106 -1.90 2.84 0.36
C LYS A 106 -0.99 3.79 1.14
N GLN A 107 -0.86 5.05 0.71
CA GLN A 107 -0.09 6.08 1.42
C GLN A 107 -0.68 6.39 2.80
N LYS A 108 -2.00 6.60 2.89
CA LYS A 108 -2.71 6.80 4.16
C LYS A 108 -2.53 5.62 5.11
N ARG A 109 -2.53 4.39 4.58
CA ARG A 109 -2.27 3.21 5.40
C ARG A 109 -0.82 3.14 5.89
N THR A 110 0.15 3.44 5.04
CA THR A 110 1.55 3.55 5.50
C THR A 110 1.66 4.57 6.61
N GLN A 111 1.01 5.73 6.46
CA GLN A 111 0.93 6.73 7.52
C GLN A 111 0.25 6.19 8.79
N GLU A 112 -0.84 5.45 8.69
CA GLU A 112 -1.52 4.85 9.84
C GLU A 112 -0.67 3.77 10.53
N ILE A 113 0.08 2.95 9.77
CA ILE A 113 1.02 1.96 10.32
C ILE A 113 2.17 2.66 11.04
N VAL A 114 2.76 3.68 10.41
CA VAL A 114 3.80 4.53 11.00
C VAL A 114 3.27 5.18 12.27
N LYS A 115 2.07 5.76 12.24
CA LYS A 115 1.41 6.34 13.41
C LYS A 115 1.29 5.33 14.55
N ARG A 116 0.79 4.12 14.27
CA ARG A 116 0.68 3.05 15.28
C ARG A 116 2.04 2.57 15.80
N LEU A 117 3.07 2.60 14.95
CA LEU A 117 4.45 2.27 15.31
C LEU A 117 5.10 3.31 16.23
N PHE A 118 4.84 4.60 16.00
CA PHE A 118 5.55 5.68 16.69
C PHE A 118 4.74 6.30 17.84
N ASP A 119 3.45 6.59 17.65
CA ASP A 119 2.62 7.31 18.65
C ASP A 119 2.25 6.43 19.85
N ASN A 120 2.10 5.12 19.64
CA ASN A 120 1.81 4.15 20.71
C ASN A 120 3.06 3.45 21.25
N SER A 121 4.25 3.87 20.79
CA SER A 121 5.53 3.30 21.21
C SER A 121 6.18 4.19 22.27
N LYS A 122 6.34 3.65 23.48
CA LYS A 122 7.13 4.31 24.53
C LYS A 122 8.59 4.57 24.12
N LYS A 123 9.14 3.80 23.17
CA LYS A 123 10.52 3.96 22.69
C LYS A 123 10.72 5.26 21.89
N TYR A 124 9.69 5.72 21.18
CA TYR A 124 9.78 6.89 20.29
C TYR A 124 8.84 8.04 20.67
N GLY A 125 7.89 7.83 21.59
CA GLY A 125 6.86 8.79 21.97
C GLY A 125 7.23 9.80 23.06
N ILE A 126 8.47 9.85 23.55
CA ILE A 126 8.87 10.81 24.58
C ILE A 126 10.21 11.44 24.19
N SER A 127 10.22 12.76 24.01
CA SER A 127 11.46 13.55 24.12
C SER A 127 12.11 13.16 25.44
N SER A 128 13.21 12.42 25.35
CA SER A 128 13.81 11.75 26.50
C SER A 128 14.20 12.77 27.57
N THR A 129 13.41 12.89 28.63
CA THR A 129 13.85 13.45 29.91
C THR A 129 14.71 12.42 30.66
N ALA A 130 15.59 11.72 29.94
CA ALA A 130 16.57 10.80 30.50
C ALA A 130 17.78 11.64 30.98
N GLY A 131 17.56 12.41 32.05
CA GLY A 131 18.57 13.29 32.61
C GLY A 131 18.26 13.88 33.98
N ALA A 132 17.16 13.50 34.63
CA ALA A 132 16.92 13.89 36.02
C ALA A 132 17.69 12.97 36.97
N LYS A 133 18.93 13.36 37.30
CA LYS A 133 19.73 12.72 38.35
C LYS A 133 18.95 12.72 39.67
N HIS A 134 18.63 11.53 40.19
CA HIS A 134 18.24 11.38 41.59
C HIS A 134 19.36 11.93 42.48
N ARG A 135 19.09 13.00 43.25
CA ARG A 135 19.88 13.29 44.45
C ARG A 135 19.28 12.47 45.58
N THR A 136 19.95 11.37 45.92
CA THR A 136 19.70 10.64 47.16
C THR A 136 20.40 11.41 48.28
N SER A 137 19.65 11.96 49.23
CA SER A 137 20.18 12.42 50.52
C SER A 137 19.47 11.66 51.63
N LEU A 138 19.96 10.47 51.93
CA LEU A 138 19.70 9.77 53.17
C LEU A 138 21.06 9.58 53.84
N MET A 139 21.36 10.44 54.81
CA MET A 139 22.10 10.02 55.99
C MET A 139 21.35 10.57 57.19
N GLU A 140 20.66 9.64 57.85
CA GLU A 140 20.19 9.79 59.21
C GLU A 140 21.38 10.06 60.14
N ARG A 141 21.06 10.82 61.19
CA ARG A 141 21.87 10.99 62.38
C ARG A 141 22.04 9.62 63.04
N ASP A 142 23.25 9.30 63.49
CA ASP A 142 23.49 9.15 64.92
C ASP A 142 25.00 9.08 65.20
N GLN A 143 25.38 9.89 66.17
CA GLN A 143 26.73 10.17 66.61
C GLN A 143 26.86 9.80 68.09
N ALA A 144 27.75 8.84 68.39
CA ALA A 144 28.45 8.56 69.66
C ALA A 144 29.06 7.14 69.55
N CYS A 145 30.28 6.77 69.97
CA CYS A 145 31.38 7.40 70.71
C CYS A 145 32.64 6.48 70.63
N LEU A 146 33.77 6.92 71.20
CA LEU A 146 35.07 6.23 71.49
C LEU A 146 36.11 6.34 70.34
N CYS A 147 37.29 6.96 70.49
CA CYS A 147 38.17 7.17 71.65
C CYS A 147 38.54 8.63 71.93
#